data_AF-X0W0P1-F1
#
_entry.id   AF-X0W0P1-F1
#
_cell.length_a   1.000
_cell.length_b   1.000
_cell.length_c   1.000
_cell.angle_alpha   90.00
_cell.angle_beta   90.00
_cell.angle_gamma   90.00
#
_symmetry.space_group_name_H-M   'P 1'
#
loop_
_entity.id
_entity.type
_entity.pdbx_description
1 polymer ?
#
loop_
_entity_poly.entity_id
_entity_poly.type
_entity_poly.pdbx_seq_one_letter_code
_entity_poly.pdbx_strand_id
1 'polypeptide(L)'
;MHGLSNIHELMAQEGRDEKGKFSYGNQFYLTVKQNGGMSPTYEDPIKMAKKIGEYLDYADSFKRPDSYSKAGKGLYTLSGCSYYLGFASRQSMYDYEKKSPTFSYVIKRFRLFLTDWNEQKLYYMGTFPGSKLWLTNFGGYSEESTVNQNVTEFKTKWAEGDK
;
A
#
# COMPACT_ATOMS: atom_id res chain seq x y z
N MET A 1 -24.55 3.42 36.10
CA MET A 1 -23.37 3.14 35.24
C MET A 1 -23.75 3.35 33.76
N HIS A 2 -23.97 4.58 33.31
CA HIS A 2 -24.33 4.91 31.92
C HIS A 2 -23.49 6.08 31.41
N GLY A 3 -22.17 5.90 31.27
CA GLY A 3 -21.29 7.01 30.86
C GLY A 3 -20.12 6.64 29.95
N LEU A 4 -19.91 5.36 29.63
CA LEU A 4 -18.74 4.90 28.87
C LEU A 4 -19.05 4.46 27.43
N SER A 5 -20.33 4.34 27.05
CA SER A 5 -20.71 3.95 25.68
C SER A 5 -20.62 5.10 24.67
N ASN A 6 -20.87 6.35 25.09
CA ASN A 6 -20.95 7.50 24.17
C ASN A 6 -19.60 8.01 23.67
N ILE A 7 -18.50 7.81 24.40
CA ILE A 7 -17.19 8.36 24.02
C ILE A 7 -16.61 7.57 22.83
N HIS A 8 -16.89 6.27 22.78
CA HIS A 8 -16.41 5.39 21.72
C HIS A 8 -17.12 5.63 20.38
N GLU A 9 -18.35 6.13 20.42
CA GLU A 9 -19.19 6.44 19.26
C GLU A 9 -18.92 7.86 18.72
N LEU A 10 -18.65 8.83 19.62
CA LEU A 10 -18.26 10.19 19.26
C LEU A 10 -16.91 10.26 18.52
N MET A 11 -15.93 9.43 18.90
CA MET A 11 -14.63 9.37 18.19
C MET A 11 -14.71 8.67 16.82
N ALA A 12 -15.78 7.92 16.55
CA ALA A 12 -15.99 7.26 15.25
C ALA A 12 -16.65 8.19 14.21
N GLN A 13 -17.17 9.35 14.65
CA GLN A 13 -17.94 10.28 13.83
C GLN A 13 -17.18 11.55 13.43
N GLU A 14 -15.97 11.79 13.94
CA GLU A 14 -15.19 12.96 13.54
C GLU A 14 -14.93 12.98 12.02
N GLY A 15 -15.46 14.02 11.36
CA GLY A 15 -15.30 14.24 9.91
C GLY A 15 -16.35 13.56 9.02
N ARG A 16 -17.29 12.78 9.57
CA ARG A 16 -18.34 12.06 8.83
C ARG A 16 -19.68 12.81 8.89
N ASP A 17 -20.46 12.73 7.83
CA ASP A 17 -21.83 13.20 7.69
C ASP A 17 -22.81 12.23 8.37
N GLU A 18 -24.07 12.61 8.46
CA GLU A 18 -25.15 11.81 9.07
C GLU A 18 -25.37 10.44 8.40
N LYS A 19 -24.78 10.20 7.23
CA LYS A 19 -24.82 8.94 6.48
C LYS A 19 -23.53 8.14 6.61
N GLY A 20 -22.60 8.56 7.47
CA GLY A 20 -21.30 7.93 7.69
C GLY A 20 -20.26 8.17 6.60
N LYS A 21 -20.54 9.06 5.62
CA LYS A 21 -19.59 9.48 4.57
C LYS A 21 -18.81 10.69 5.04
N PHE A 22 -17.55 10.84 4.67
CA PHE A 22 -16.82 12.07 5.02
C PHE A 22 -17.49 13.30 4.38
N SER A 23 -17.79 14.33 5.19
CA SER A 23 -18.53 15.53 4.76
C SER A 23 -17.83 16.34 3.65
N TYR A 24 -16.53 16.08 3.46
CA TYR A 24 -15.68 16.64 2.42
C TYR A 24 -15.16 15.47 1.57
N GLY A 25 -15.62 15.34 0.32
CA GLY A 25 -15.21 14.23 -0.57
C GLY A 25 -13.68 14.11 -0.68
N ASN A 26 -13.14 12.88 -0.58
CA ASN A 26 -11.72 12.47 -0.72
C ASN A 26 -10.63 13.49 -0.37
N GLN A 27 -10.87 14.35 0.60
CA GLN A 27 -9.93 15.39 1.00
C GLN A 27 -9.11 14.97 2.21
N PHE A 28 -8.82 13.68 2.43
CA PHE A 28 -7.88 13.26 3.48
C PHE A 28 -6.54 14.02 3.43
N TYR A 29 -6.14 14.49 2.25
CA TYR A 29 -4.95 15.32 2.04
C TYR A 29 -5.13 16.81 2.40
N LEU A 30 -6.37 17.34 2.50
CA LEU A 30 -6.69 18.73 2.86
C LEU A 30 -7.38 18.89 4.22
N THR A 31 -8.14 17.88 4.68
CA THR A 31 -8.93 17.90 5.91
C THR A 31 -8.24 17.18 7.06
N VAL A 32 -6.92 17.31 7.18
CA VAL A 32 -6.30 17.34 8.52
C VAL A 32 -6.77 18.64 9.18
N LYS A 33 -8.08 18.71 9.49
CA LYS A 33 -8.67 19.74 10.32
C LYS A 33 -8.10 19.49 11.71
N GLN A 34 -7.05 20.24 11.99
CA GLN A 34 -6.26 20.42 13.23
C GLN A 34 -4.79 20.03 13.00
N ASN A 35 -3.99 21.09 12.84
CA ASN A 35 -2.53 21.11 12.84
C ASN A 35 -1.83 20.56 11.59
N GLY A 36 -1.94 21.32 10.50
CA GLY A 36 -1.01 21.22 9.38
C GLY A 36 0.44 21.28 9.88
N GLY A 37 1.12 20.13 9.87
CA GLY A 37 2.52 20.00 10.28
C GLY A 37 2.80 18.91 11.31
N MET A 38 1.80 18.36 12.02
CA MET A 38 2.06 17.27 12.97
C MET A 38 1.95 15.90 12.28
N SER A 39 3.10 15.23 12.14
CA SER A 39 3.11 13.79 11.88
C SER A 39 2.27 13.11 12.98
N PRO A 40 1.27 12.29 12.63
CA PRO A 40 0.44 11.61 13.61
C PRO A 40 1.29 10.69 14.46
N THR A 41 1.35 10.98 15.75
CA THR A 41 1.98 10.13 16.75
C THR A 41 0.91 9.21 17.33
N TYR A 42 0.83 8.00 16.81
CA TYR A 42 0.02 6.95 17.42
C TYR A 42 0.67 6.50 18.73
N GLU A 43 -0.01 6.65 19.87
CA GLU A 43 0.51 6.16 21.15
C GLU A 43 0.30 4.65 21.33
N ASP A 44 -0.68 4.08 20.63
CA ASP A 44 -1.10 2.69 20.76
C ASP A 44 -1.12 1.98 19.39
N PRO A 45 -0.40 0.85 19.22
CA PRO A 45 -0.41 0.08 17.97
C PRO A 45 -1.81 -0.44 17.60
N ILE A 46 -2.69 -0.70 18.58
CA ILE A 46 -4.06 -1.16 18.32
C ILE A 46 -4.87 -0.05 17.64
N LYS A 47 -4.73 1.21 18.09
CA LYS A 47 -5.37 2.37 17.43
C LYS A 47 -4.92 2.52 15.98
N MET A 48 -3.62 2.34 15.72
CA MET A 48 -3.09 2.39 14.35
C MET A 48 -3.67 1.26 13.49
N ALA A 49 -3.69 0.03 14.01
CA ALA A 49 -4.25 -1.12 13.29
C ALA A 49 -5.74 -0.92 12.97
N LYS A 50 -6.51 -0.37 13.92
CA LYS A 50 -7.92 -0.03 13.72
C LYS A 50 -8.10 1.01 12.61
N LYS A 51 -7.29 2.07 12.59
CA LYS A 51 -7.31 3.09 11.54
C LYS A 51 -6.95 2.53 10.16
N ILE A 52 -6.02 1.58 10.09
CA ILE A 52 -5.74 0.84 8.85
C ILE A 52 -6.96 0.03 8.42
N GLY A 53 -7.65 -0.65 9.34
CA GLY A 53 -8.92 -1.34 9.06
C GLY A 53 -9.99 -0.39 8.52
N GLU A 54 -10.16 0.77 9.15
CA GLU A 54 -11.10 1.81 8.67
C GLU A 54 -10.73 2.30 7.27
N TYR A 55 -9.43 2.42 6.94
CA TYR A 55 -8.98 2.74 5.59
C TYR A 55 -9.35 1.65 4.57
N LEU A 56 -9.19 0.38 4.94
CA LEU A 56 -9.54 -0.74 4.06
C LEU A 56 -11.05 -0.78 3.80
N ASP A 57 -11.88 -0.65 4.83
CA ASP A 57 -13.34 -0.58 4.71
C ASP A 57 -13.77 0.63 3.86
N TYR A 58 -13.13 1.77 4.09
CA TYR A 58 -13.32 2.96 3.28
C TYR A 58 -12.96 2.70 1.82
N ALA A 59 -11.80 2.13 1.51
CA ALA A 59 -11.37 1.83 0.15
C ALA A 59 -12.31 0.83 -0.54
N ASP A 60 -12.87 -0.09 0.24
CA ASP A 60 -13.91 -1.03 -0.18
C ASP A 60 -15.26 -0.35 -0.43
N SER A 61 -15.58 0.76 0.23
CA SER A 61 -16.85 1.46 -0.01
C SER A 61 -16.93 2.13 -1.40
N PHE A 62 -15.79 2.36 -2.06
CA PHE A 62 -15.72 2.89 -3.45
C PHE A 62 -15.70 1.79 -4.51
N LYS A 63 -16.16 0.59 -4.16
CA LYS A 63 -16.37 -0.50 -5.11
C LYS A 63 -17.19 0.01 -6.30
N ARG A 64 -16.65 -0.26 -7.50
CA ARG A 64 -17.35 -0.05 -8.75
C ARG A 64 -18.63 -0.91 -8.75
N PRO A 65 -19.83 -0.31 -8.81
CA PRO A 65 -21.10 -1.06 -8.78
C PRO A 65 -21.26 -1.95 -10.03
N ASP A 66 -20.52 -1.66 -11.09
CA ASP A 66 -20.38 -2.39 -12.35
C ASP A 66 -19.37 -3.55 -12.31
N SER A 67 -18.75 -3.83 -11.16
CA SER A 67 -17.84 -4.98 -11.04
C SER A 67 -18.62 -6.30 -11.17
N TYR A 68 -18.22 -7.13 -12.14
CA TYR A 68 -18.88 -8.38 -12.53
C TYR A 68 -19.17 -9.35 -11.37
N SER A 69 -18.43 -9.25 -10.27
CA SER A 69 -18.59 -10.15 -9.12
C SER A 69 -19.53 -9.64 -8.02
N LYS A 70 -20.02 -8.38 -8.04
CA LYS A 70 -20.63 -7.69 -6.87
C LYS A 70 -19.79 -7.74 -5.57
N ALA A 71 -18.61 -8.35 -5.64
CA ALA A 71 -17.63 -8.59 -4.60
C ALA A 71 -16.28 -7.98 -5.04
N GLY A 72 -16.35 -6.83 -5.71
CA GLY A 72 -15.15 -6.08 -6.06
C GLY A 72 -14.32 -5.80 -4.81
N LYS A 73 -13.00 -5.83 -4.96
CA LYS A 73 -12.06 -5.43 -3.89
C LYS A 73 -11.64 -3.98 -4.14
N GLY A 74 -11.49 -3.21 -3.07
CA GLY A 74 -11.12 -1.79 -3.12
C GLY A 74 -9.75 -1.53 -3.73
N LEU A 75 -9.48 -0.27 -4.05
CA LEU A 75 -8.16 0.17 -4.52
C LEU A 75 -7.27 0.55 -3.34
N TYR A 76 -6.51 -0.42 -2.86
CA TYR A 76 -5.57 -0.22 -1.75
C TYR A 76 -4.22 0.28 -2.25
N THR A 77 -3.65 1.28 -1.58
CA THR A 77 -2.32 1.80 -1.88
C THR A 77 -1.57 2.19 -0.60
N LEU A 78 -0.23 2.08 -0.64
CA LEU A 78 0.63 2.56 0.45
C LEU A 78 0.40 4.05 0.73
N SER A 79 0.33 4.86 -0.32
CA SER A 79 0.13 6.30 -0.20
C SER A 79 -1.26 6.64 0.34
N GLY A 80 -2.31 5.96 -0.12
CA GLY A 80 -3.68 6.17 0.37
C GLY A 80 -3.80 5.88 1.86
N CYS A 81 -3.21 4.77 2.32
CA CYS A 81 -3.15 4.46 3.75
C CYS A 81 -2.32 5.50 4.52
N SER A 82 -1.16 5.92 3.98
CA SER A 82 -0.32 6.95 4.60
C SER A 82 -1.10 8.26 4.81
N TYR A 83 -1.84 8.71 3.79
CA TYR A 83 -2.69 9.90 3.91
C TYR A 83 -3.85 9.69 4.88
N TYR A 84 -4.49 8.52 4.88
CA TYR A 84 -5.59 8.24 5.81
C TYR A 84 -5.13 8.22 7.27
N LEU A 85 -3.91 7.74 7.51
CA LEU A 85 -3.28 7.79 8.82
C LEU A 85 -2.81 9.21 9.19
N GLY A 86 -2.76 10.14 8.22
CA GLY A 86 -2.33 11.53 8.39
C GLY A 86 -0.82 11.76 8.20
N PHE A 87 -0.06 10.77 7.72
CA PHE A 87 1.35 10.97 7.40
C PHE A 87 1.50 11.88 6.18
N ALA A 88 2.51 12.77 6.24
CA ALA A 88 2.83 13.66 5.12
C ALA A 88 3.42 12.91 3.92
N SER A 89 4.06 11.75 4.15
CA SER A 89 4.68 10.95 3.09
C SER A 89 4.77 9.47 3.47
N ARG A 90 4.98 8.61 2.46
CA ARG A 90 5.30 7.19 2.68
C ARG A 90 6.58 7.02 3.52
N GLN A 91 7.55 7.91 3.33
CA GLN A 91 8.80 7.87 4.09
C GLN A 91 8.54 8.11 5.57
N SER A 92 7.67 9.05 5.92
CA SER A 92 7.30 9.33 7.31
C SER A 92 6.65 8.11 7.99
N MET A 93 5.87 7.32 7.26
CA MET A 93 5.34 6.04 7.75
C MET A 93 6.46 5.02 7.99
N TYR A 94 7.44 4.91 7.09
CA TYR A 94 8.60 4.01 7.29
C TYR A 94 9.54 4.47 8.40
N ASP A 95 9.69 5.77 8.60
CA ASP A 95 10.44 6.30 9.73
C ASP A 95 9.73 5.96 11.06
N TYR A 96 8.39 5.94 11.06
CA TYR A 96 7.59 5.48 12.18
C TYR A 96 7.77 3.96 12.44
N GLU A 97 7.85 3.16 11.37
CA GLU A 97 8.16 1.73 11.43
C GLU A 97 9.51 1.45 12.13
N LYS A 98 10.50 2.31 11.90
CA LYS A 98 11.84 2.21 12.49
C LYS A 98 11.91 2.70 13.94
N LYS A 99 11.09 3.68 14.31
CA LYS A 99 11.11 4.32 15.63
C LYS A 99 10.66 3.41 16.76
N SER A 100 9.72 2.51 16.51
CA SER A 100 9.19 1.63 17.55
C SER A 100 8.87 0.23 17.04
N PRO A 101 9.40 -0.84 17.68
CA PRO A 101 9.15 -2.22 17.30
C PRO A 101 7.67 -2.60 17.30
N THR A 102 6.85 -2.02 18.18
CA THR A 102 5.43 -2.38 18.31
C THR A 102 4.60 -1.91 17.12
N PHE A 103 4.88 -0.71 16.59
CA PHE A 103 4.24 -0.19 15.38
C PHE A 103 4.80 -0.82 14.11
N SER A 104 6.05 -1.28 14.14
CA SER A 104 6.68 -2.01 13.04
C SER A 104 5.83 -3.19 12.57
N TYR A 105 5.30 -3.99 13.50
CA TYR A 105 4.44 -5.13 13.15
C TYR A 105 3.13 -4.73 12.47
N VAL A 106 2.53 -3.62 12.87
CA VAL A 106 1.26 -3.14 12.30
C VAL A 106 1.47 -2.72 10.83
N ILE A 107 2.51 -1.93 10.58
CA ILE A 107 2.84 -1.47 9.22
C ILE A 107 3.27 -2.65 8.35
N LYS A 108 4.08 -3.58 8.88
CA LYS A 108 4.48 -4.80 8.15
C LYS A 108 3.29 -5.68 7.78
N ARG A 109 2.29 -5.84 8.66
CA ARG A 109 1.05 -6.56 8.33
C ARG A 109 0.29 -5.92 7.18
N PHE A 110 0.18 -4.59 7.18
CA PHE A 110 -0.46 -3.88 6.07
C PHE A 110 0.33 -4.04 4.76
N ARG A 111 1.67 -4.00 4.81
CA ARG A 111 2.52 -4.27 3.66
C ARG A 111 2.35 -5.70 3.13
N LEU A 112 2.30 -6.69 4.03
CA LEU A 112 2.04 -8.09 3.68
C LEU A 112 0.67 -8.24 2.98
N PHE A 113 -0.36 -7.57 3.49
CA PHE A 113 -1.66 -7.52 2.83
C PHE A 113 -1.58 -6.94 1.41
N LEU A 114 -0.82 -5.86 1.20
CA LEU A 114 -0.62 -5.30 -0.14
C LEU A 114 0.19 -6.23 -1.05
N THR A 115 1.13 -7.00 -0.50
CA THR A 115 1.86 -8.02 -1.24
C THR A 115 0.92 -9.12 -1.72
N ASP A 116 0.15 -9.75 -0.82
CA ASP A 116 -0.89 -10.73 -1.18
C ASP A 116 -1.90 -10.16 -2.20
N TRP A 117 -2.32 -8.91 -2.01
CA TRP A 117 -3.22 -8.23 -2.95
C TRP A 117 -2.63 -8.11 -4.37
N ASN A 118 -1.33 -7.86 -4.50
CA ASN A 118 -0.67 -7.79 -5.81
C ASN A 118 -0.33 -9.18 -6.36
N GLU A 119 -0.02 -10.17 -5.51
CA GLU A 119 0.15 -11.56 -5.91
C GLU A 119 -1.11 -12.12 -6.56
N GLN A 120 -2.28 -11.87 -5.96
CA GLN A 120 -3.57 -12.28 -6.53
C GLN A 120 -3.81 -11.69 -7.92
N LYS A 121 -3.32 -10.47 -8.17
CA LYS A 121 -3.42 -9.79 -9.47
C LYS A 121 -2.50 -10.35 -10.56
N LEU A 122 -1.54 -11.21 -10.21
CA LEU A 122 -0.74 -11.93 -11.20
C LEU A 122 -1.59 -12.94 -11.99
N TYR A 123 -2.63 -13.49 -11.36
CA TYR A 123 -3.52 -14.48 -11.98
C TYR A 123 -4.57 -13.86 -12.93
N TYR A 124 -4.76 -12.54 -12.89
CA TYR A 124 -5.73 -11.85 -13.74
C TYR A 124 -5.06 -11.23 -14.97
N MET A 125 -5.61 -11.54 -16.15
CA MET A 125 -5.14 -11.00 -17.42
C MET A 125 -5.35 -9.47 -17.47
N GLY A 126 -4.30 -8.73 -17.79
CA GLY A 126 -4.32 -7.26 -17.90
C GLY A 126 -3.80 -6.49 -16.68
N THR A 127 -3.75 -7.11 -15.48
CA THR A 127 -3.15 -6.49 -14.27
C THR A 127 -1.73 -6.97 -13.97
N PHE A 128 -1.28 -8.02 -14.66
CA PHE A 128 0.02 -8.64 -14.46
C PHE A 128 1.21 -7.65 -14.52
N PRO A 129 1.38 -6.79 -15.55
CA PRO A 129 2.59 -5.96 -15.66
C PRO A 129 2.75 -4.99 -14.49
N GLY A 130 1.65 -4.35 -14.07
CA GLY A 130 1.66 -3.43 -12.94
C GLY A 130 1.91 -4.14 -11.61
N SER A 131 1.33 -5.33 -11.44
CA SER A 131 1.48 -6.12 -10.21
C SER A 131 2.89 -6.70 -10.08
N LYS A 132 3.47 -7.19 -11.18
CA LYS A 132 4.87 -7.62 -11.26
C LYS A 132 5.82 -6.50 -10.85
N LEU A 133 5.66 -5.31 -11.43
CA LEU A 133 6.48 -4.13 -11.09
C LEU A 133 6.32 -3.70 -9.64
N TRP A 134 5.13 -3.84 -9.06
CA TRP A 134 4.93 -3.52 -7.65
C TRP A 134 5.64 -4.53 -6.74
N LEU A 135 5.52 -5.83 -7.03
CA LEU A 135 6.12 -6.90 -6.24
C LEU A 135 7.65 -6.87 -6.28
N THR A 136 8.26 -6.55 -7.41
CA THR A 136 9.72 -6.41 -7.52
C THR A 136 10.23 -5.19 -6.75
N ASN A 137 9.50 -4.07 -6.77
CA ASN A 137 9.91 -2.85 -6.08
C ASN A 137 9.63 -2.85 -4.56
N PHE A 138 8.51 -3.43 -4.12
CA PHE A 138 8.02 -3.30 -2.74
C PHE A 138 7.76 -4.64 -2.04
N GLY A 139 7.50 -5.71 -2.81
CA GLY A 139 7.18 -7.05 -2.31
C GLY A 139 8.38 -7.96 -2.08
N GLY A 140 9.58 -7.56 -2.53
CA GLY A 140 10.82 -8.33 -2.33
C GLY A 140 11.05 -9.43 -3.36
N TYR A 141 10.33 -9.40 -4.50
CA TYR A 141 10.50 -10.37 -5.57
C TYR A 141 11.70 -10.01 -6.45
N SER A 142 12.46 -11.01 -6.88
CA SER A 142 13.54 -10.86 -7.86
C SER A 142 13.26 -11.67 -9.11
N GLU A 143 13.75 -11.18 -10.25
CA GLU A 143 13.73 -11.95 -11.50
C GLU A 143 15.02 -12.76 -11.61
N GLU A 144 14.89 -14.03 -11.99
CA GLU A 144 16.03 -14.89 -12.28
C GLU A 144 16.11 -15.09 -13.79
N SER A 145 17.34 -15.03 -14.32
CA SER A 145 17.59 -15.26 -15.74
C SER A 145 18.85 -16.10 -15.92
N THR A 146 18.77 -17.13 -16.76
CA THR A 146 19.93 -17.90 -17.19
C THR A 146 20.40 -17.40 -18.56
N VAL A 147 21.64 -16.92 -18.64
CA VAL A 147 22.24 -16.43 -19.88
C VAL A 147 23.27 -17.43 -20.40
N ASN A 148 22.98 -18.07 -21.53
CA ASN A 148 23.93 -18.95 -22.21
C ASN A 148 24.79 -18.13 -23.18
N GLN A 149 26.03 -17.86 -22.80
CA GLN A 149 27.00 -17.14 -23.64
C GLN A 149 27.77 -18.13 -24.52
N ASN A 150 27.29 -18.38 -25.73
CA ASN A 150 28.01 -19.18 -26.73
C ASN A 150 28.85 -18.24 -27.60
N VAL A 151 30.18 -18.27 -27.42
CA VAL A 151 31.12 -17.56 -28.29
C VAL A 151 31.61 -18.54 -29.36
N THR A 152 31.32 -18.26 -30.63
CA THR A 152 31.93 -18.98 -31.75
C THR A 152 33.23 -18.28 -32.12
N GLU A 153 34.37 -18.93 -31.83
CA GLU A 153 35.67 -18.44 -32.28
C GLU A 153 35.81 -18.63 -33.79
N PHE A 154 35.81 -17.53 -34.54
CA PHE A 154 36.22 -17.54 -35.94
C PHE A 154 37.75 -17.57 -36.00
N LYS A 155 38.33 -18.77 -36.19
CA LYS A 155 39.75 -18.89 -36.55
C LYS A 155 39.94 -18.35 -37.96
N THR A 156 40.30 -17.08 -38.10
CA THR A 156 40.87 -16.57 -39.35
C THR A 156 42.23 -17.22 -39.56
N LYS A 157 42.30 -18.23 -40.44
CA LYS A 157 43.56 -18.62 -41.06
C LYS A 157 43.99 -17.45 -41.94
N TRP A 158 44.92 -16.65 -41.46
CA TRP A 158 45.68 -15.77 -42.34
C TRP A 158 46.44 -16.67 -43.32
N ALA A 159 46.08 -16.62 -44.59
CA ALA A 159 46.84 -17.26 -45.64
C ALA A 159 48.19 -16.54 -45.80
N GLU A 160 49.25 -17.34 -45.91
CA GLU A 160 50.64 -16.94 -46.04
C GLU A 160 50.85 -15.95 -47.20
N GLY A 161 51.73 -14.97 -46.97
CA GLY A 161 52.32 -14.15 -48.02
C GLY A 161 53.78 -14.54 -48.19
N ASP A 162 54.07 -15.23 -49.30
CA ASP A 162 55.39 -15.61 -49.80
C ASP A 162 56.40 -14.45 -49.74
N LYS A 163 57.58 -14.69 -49.16
CA LYS A 163 58.86 -14.05 -49.51
C LYS A 163 60.02 -15.01 -49.32
#